data_AF-A0A962YQF2-F1
#
_entry.id   AF-A0A962YQF2-F1
#
_cell.length_a   1.000
_cell.length_b   1.000
_cell.length_c   1.000
_cell.angle_alpha   90.00
_cell.angle_beta   90.00
_cell.angle_gamma   90.00
#
_symmetry.space_group_name_H-M   'P 1'
#
loop_
_entity.id
_entity.type
_entity.pdbx_description
1 polymer ?
#
loop_
_entity_poly.entity_id
_entity_poly.type
_entity_poly.pdbx_seq_one_letter_code
_entity_poly.pdbx_strand_id
1 'polypeptide(L)' 'MYANQDIIRIEALAVVLDRSRESILRDLNAGRIPPRDINPDGKMSGWKLATLKAWNPRVGRRLDKLLIALQ' A
#
# COMPACT_ATOMS: atom_id res chain seq x y z
N MET A 1 15.71 -0.84 -16.86
CA MET A 1 14.53 0.02 -16.68
C MET A 1 13.36 -0.92 -16.45
N TYR A 2 12.64 -1.00 -15.33
CA TYR A 2 12.12 0.04 -14.43
C TYR A 2 12.02 -0.56 -13.02
N ALA A 3 12.73 -0.01 -12.05
CA ALA A 3 12.63 -0.43 -10.64
C ALA A 3 12.39 0.80 -9.77
N ASN A 4 11.43 1.63 -10.16
CA ASN A 4 10.73 2.40 -9.14
C ASN A 4 9.82 1.37 -8.46
N GLN A 5 10.32 0.74 -7.40
CA GLN A 5 9.47 -0.02 -6.49
C GLN A 5 8.57 1.02 -5.82
N ASP A 6 7.49 1.41 -6.49
CA ASP A 6 6.60 2.46 -6.03
C ASP A 6 6.00 2.00 -4.70
N ILE A 7 6.54 2.57 -3.63
CA ILE A 7 6.04 2.37 -2.29
C ILE A 7 4.60 2.87 -2.29
N ILE A 8 3.68 1.95 -2.09
CA ILE A 8 2.26 2.25 -1.94
C ILE A 8 2.10 3.03 -0.64
N ARG A 9 1.76 4.31 -0.78
CA ARG A 9 1.45 5.18 0.35
C ARG A 9 0.07 4.82 0.92
N ILE A 10 -0.15 5.24 2.16
CA ILE A 10 -1.42 4.97 2.86
C ILE A 10 -2.62 5.57 2.12
N GLU A 11 -2.44 6.68 1.41
CA GLU A 11 -3.50 7.34 0.63
C GLU A 11 -3.96 6.48 -0.55
N ALA A 12 -3.03 5.81 -1.25
CA ALA A 12 -3.40 4.90 -2.34
C ALA A 12 -4.15 3.67 -1.84
N LEU A 13 -3.72 3.12 -0.69
CA LEU A 13 -4.42 2.01 -0.04
C LEU A 13 -5.82 2.42 0.45
N ALA A 14 -5.95 3.63 1.00
CA ALA A 14 -7.20 4.22 1.44
C ALA A 14 -8.20 4.36 0.28
N VAL A 15 -7.76 4.87 -0.87
CA VAL A 15 -8.57 4.97 -2.09
C VAL A 15 -9.06 3.59 -2.55
N VAL A 16 -8.19 2.58 -2.62
CA VAL A 16 -8.55 1.25 -3.11
C VAL A 16 -9.52 0.50 -2.18
N LEU A 17 -9.42 0.78 -0.88
CA LEU A 17 -10.28 0.20 0.14
C LEU A 17 -11.56 1.01 0.38
N ASP A 18 -11.70 2.18 -0.26
CA ASP A 18 -12.80 3.13 -0.06
C ASP A 18 -12.97 3.50 1.43
N ARG A 19 -11.86 3.90 2.04
CA ARG A 19 -11.77 4.24 3.47
C ARG A 19 -10.94 5.49 3.69
N SER A 20 -11.13 6.15 4.83
CA SER A 20 -10.26 7.25 5.23
C SER A 20 -8.88 6.74 5.67
N ARG A 21 -7.87 7.62 5.59
CA ARG A 21 -6.50 7.37 6.07
C ARG A 21 -6.48 6.92 7.53
N GLU A 22 -7.32 7.54 8.37
CA GLU A 22 -7.44 7.23 9.80
C GLU A 22 -7.99 5.82 10.02
N SER A 23 -8.93 5.38 9.17
CA SER A 23 -9.42 4.00 9.22
C SER A 23 -8.30 3.00 8.89
N ILE A 24 -7.47 3.32 7.88
CA ILE A 24 -6.33 2.48 7.53
C ILE A 24 -5.30 2.44 8.67
N LEU A 25 -5.03 3.56 9.33
CA LEU A 25 -4.16 3.60 10.51
C LEU A 25 -4.70 2.77 11.67
N ARG A 26 -6.01 2.83 11.93
CA ARG A 26 -6.65 1.99 12.96
C ARG A 26 -6.52 0.50 12.63
N ASP A 27 -6.77 0.12 11.38
CA ASP A 27 -6.66 -1.27 10.94
C ASP A 27 -5.21 -1.76 10.93
N LEU A 28 -4.24 -0.88 10.63
CA LEU A 28 -2.81 -1.15 10.76
C LEU A 28 -2.41 -1.40 12.23
N ASN A 29 -2.80 -0.51 13.14
CA ASN A 29 -2.50 -0.65 14.57
C ASN A 29 -3.21 -1.88 15.19
N ALA A 30 -4.36 -2.27 14.65
CA ALA A 30 -5.09 -3.46 15.03
C ALA A 30 -4.56 -4.76 14.37
N GLY A 31 -3.52 -4.69 13.54
CA GLY A 31 -2.93 -5.84 12.86
C GLY A 31 -3.79 -6.45 11.73
N ARG A 32 -4.84 -5.74 11.29
CA ARG A 32 -5.71 -6.19 10.18
C ARG A 32 -5.12 -5.90 8.80
N ILE A 33 -4.25 -4.89 8.73
CA ILE A 33 -3.44 -4.54 7.56
C ILE A 33 -1.98 -4.89 7.90
N PRO A 34 -1.20 -5.44 6.95
CA PRO A 34 0.18 -5.83 7.21
C PRO A 34 1.02 -4.63 7.66
N PRO A 35 2.09 -4.87 8.44
CA PRO A 35 3.04 -3.81 8.76
C PRO A 35 3.62 -3.20 7.47
N ARG A 36 3.99 -1.92 7.55
CA ARG A 36 4.66 -1.24 6.43
C ARG A 36 6.03 -1.88 6.18
N ASP A 37 6.41 -1.93 4.91
CA ASP A 37 7.77 -2.31 4.53
C ASP A 37 8.74 -1.26 5.05
N ILE A 38 9.80 -1.70 5.73
CA ILE A 38 10.82 -0.83 6.30
C ILE A 38 11.77 -0.43 5.17
N ASN A 39 11.86 0.86 4.89
CA ASN A 39 12.97 1.40 4.12
C ASN A 39 14.20 1.56 5.03
N PRO A 40 15.41 1.20 4.56
CA PRO A 40 16.65 1.40 5.32
C PRO A 40 16.92 2.85 5.71
N ASP A 41 16.34 3.81 4.97
CA ASP A 41 16.54 5.25 5.20
C ASP A 41 15.57 5.86 6.22
N GLY A 42 14.54 5.12 6.67
CA GLY A 42 13.51 5.58 7.60
C GLY A 42 12.63 6.73 7.11
N LYS A 43 12.82 7.23 5.87
CA LYS A 43 12.20 8.46 5.36
C LYS A 43 10.88 8.21 4.63
N MET A 44 10.70 7.02 4.06
CA MET A 44 9.42 6.62 3.47
C MET A 44 8.87 5.40 4.19
N SER A 45 7.62 5.50 4.63
CA SER A 45 6.87 4.37 5.17
C SER A 45 5.67 4.09 4.28
N GLY A 46 5.56 2.86 3.81
CA GLY A 46 4.46 2.39 2.98
C GLY A 46 4.62 0.91 2.70
N TRP A 47 3.95 0.40 1.67
CA TRP A 47 4.01 -1.03 1.33
C TRP A 47 4.55 -1.23 -0.06
N LYS A 48 5.32 -2.30 -0.24
CA LYS A 48 5.55 -2.88 -1.56
C LYS A 48 4.22 -3.43 -2.07
N LEU A 49 4.00 -3.32 -3.37
CA LEU A 49 2.82 -3.91 -4.01
C LEU A 49 2.75 -5.43 -3.77
N ALA A 50 3.91 -6.11 -3.71
CA ALA A 50 3.99 -7.54 -3.41
C ALA A 50 3.42 -7.88 -2.02
N THR A 51 3.74 -7.07 -1.00
CA THR A 51 3.21 -7.23 0.37
C THR A 51 1.69 -7.16 0.38
N LEU A 52 1.11 -6.17 -0.31
CA LEU A 52 -0.34 -6.00 -0.39
C LEU A 52 -1.01 -7.07 -1.27
N LYS A 53 -0.35 -7.56 -2.32
CA LYS A 53 -0.81 -8.70 -3.14
C LYS A 53 -0.86 -9.99 -2.32
N ALA A 54 0.13 -10.24 -1.47
CA ALA A 54 0.17 -11.41 -0.59
C ALA A 54 -0.90 -11.33 0.51
N TRP A 55 -1.11 -10.17 1.11
CA TRP A 55 -2.15 -9.96 2.12
C TRP A 55 -3.57 -10.05 1.54
N ASN A 56 -3.83 -9.37 0.43
CA ASN A 56 -5.13 -9.37 -0.21
C ASN A 56 -5.00 -9.22 -1.74
N PRO A 57 -5.10 -10.32 -2.50
CA PRO A 57 -4.93 -10.30 -3.95
C PRO A 57 -5.90 -9.37 -4.68
N ARG A 58 -7.11 -9.16 -4.14
CA ARG A 58 -8.10 -8.24 -4.74
C ARG A 58 -7.67 -6.78 -4.59
N VAL A 59 -7.14 -6.41 -3.43
CA VAL A 59 -6.55 -5.08 -3.19
C VAL A 59 -5.32 -4.89 -4.07
N GLY A 60 -4.43 -5.88 -4.12
CA GLY A 60 -3.24 -5.84 -4.97
C GLY A 60 -3.55 -5.61 -6.46
N ARG A 61 -4.57 -6.29 -7.02
CA ARG A 61 -5.01 -6.05 -8.41
C ARG A 61 -5.60 -4.66 -8.63
N ARG A 62 -6.32 -4.11 -7.66
CA ARG A 62 -6.89 -2.75 -7.76
C ARG A 62 -5.78 -1.69 -7.71
N LEU A 63 -4.78 -1.88 -6.85
CA LEU A 63 -3.61 -1.01 -6.78
C LEU A 63 -2.80 -1.04 -8.08
N ASP A 64 -2.60 -2.22 -8.67
CA ASP A 64 -1.94 -2.37 -9.98
C ASP A 64 -2.61 -1.48 -11.04
N LYS A 65 -3.94 -1.55 -11.14
CA LYS A 65 -4.72 -0.72 -12.07
C LYS A 65 -4.60 0.77 -11.78
N LEU A 66 -4.64 1.15 -10.51
CA LEU A 66 -4.50 2.55 -10.09
C LEU A 66 -3.12 3.10 -10.47
N LEU A 67 -2.05 2.34 -10.24
CA LEU A 67 -0.69 2.76 -10.58
C LEU A 67 -0.51 2.93 -12.09
N ILE A 68 -1.02 1.99 -12.90
CA ILE A 68 -0.95 2.09 -14.37
C ILE A 68 -1.71 3.34 -14.87
N ALA A 69 -2.82 3.71 -14.24
CA ALA A 69 -3.62 4.87 -14.63
C ALA A 69 -2.99 6.23 -14.24
N LEU A 70 -1.99 6.24 -13.36
CA LEU A 70 -1.29 7.45 -12.88
C LEU A 70 0.05 7.70 -13.62
N GLN A 71 0.42 6.81 -14.54
CA GLN A 71 1.60 6.91 -15.41
C GLN A 71 1.29 7.67 -16.69
#